data_AF-M0H5Z1-F1
#
_entry.id   AF-M0H5Z1-F1
#
_cell.length_a   1.000
_cell.length_b   1.000
_cell.length_c   1.000
_cell.angle_alpha   90.00
_cell.angle_beta   90.00
_cell.angle_gamma   90.00
#
_symmetry.space_group_name_H-M   'P 1'
#
loop_
_entity.id
_entity.type
_entity.pdbx_description
1 polymer ?
#
loop_
_entity_poly.entity_id
_entity_poly.type
_entity_poly.pdbx_seq_one_letter_code
_entity_poly.pdbx_strand_id
1 'polypeptide(L)' 'MTDESTTIGRCPDCEMELYEYHVLIEFETEDGGTGVFADCPECDDVVRLNR' A
#
# COMPACT_ATOMS: atom_id res chain seq x y z
N MET A 1 19.78 -12.19 3.58
CA MET A 1 19.29 -10.85 3.19
C MET A 1 18.01 -10.70 3.98
N THR A 2 18.02 -9.86 5.00
CA THR A 2 16.80 -9.58 5.77
C THR A 2 16.08 -8.55 4.92
N ASP A 3 15.13 -9.01 4.11
CA ASP A 3 14.12 -8.13 3.53
C ASP A 3 13.32 -7.57 4.71
N GLU A 4 13.86 -6.52 5.33
CA GLU A 4 13.12 -5.65 6.24
C GLU A 4 12.14 -4.86 5.38
N SER A 5 11.18 -5.56 4.81
CA SER A 5 10.13 -4.94 4.02
C SER A 5 9.26 -4.15 4.99
N THR A 6 9.39 -2.83 4.97
CA THR A 6 8.53 -1.94 5.75
C THR A 6 7.09 -2.18 5.34
N THR A 7 6.24 -2.52 6.30
CA THR A 7 4.80 -2.59 6.10
C THR A 7 4.25 -1.18 5.89
N ILE A 8 3.55 -0.96 4.79
CA ILE A 8 2.90 0.33 4.46
C ILE A 8 1.46 0.41 4.98
N GLY A 9 0.87 -0.72 5.34
CA GLY A 9 -0.50 -0.82 5.81
C GLY A 9 -1.10 -2.19 5.56
N ARG A 10 -2.43 -2.27 5.61
CA ARG A 10 -3.19 -3.48 5.27
C ARG A 10 -4.14 -3.18 4.12
N CYS A 11 -4.33 -4.17 3.26
CA CYS A 11 -5.33 -4.12 2.21
C CYS A 11 -6.72 -3.87 2.83
N PRO A 12 -7.48 -2.87 2.37
CA PRO A 12 -8.80 -2.59 2.93
C PRO A 12 -9.85 -3.67 2.61
N ASP A 13 -9.58 -4.53 1.62
CA ASP A 13 -10.52 -5.54 1.13
C ASP A 13 -10.31 -6.92 1.79
N CYS A 14 -9.06 -7.40 1.82
CA CYS A 14 -8.70 -8.72 2.34
C CYS A 14 -7.87 -8.68 3.64
N GLU A 15 -7.57 -7.49 4.16
CA GLU A 15 -6.80 -7.26 5.40
C GLU A 15 -5.35 -7.77 5.39
N MET A 16 -4.85 -8.27 4.26
CA MET A 16 -3.45 -8.69 4.10
C MET A 16 -2.49 -7.52 4.34
N GLU A 17 -1.36 -7.81 4.98
CA GLU A 17 -0.27 -6.84 5.14
C GLU A 17 0.38 -6.51 3.79
N LEU A 18 0.44 -5.22 3.48
CA LEU A 18 1.09 -4.69 2.30
C LEU A 18 2.41 -4.03 2.69
N TYR A 19 3.37 -4.11 1.80
CA TYR A 19 4.76 -3.70 2.01
C TYR A 19 5.19 -2.65 0.99
N GLU A 20 6.31 -1.96 1.23
CA GLU A 20 6.82 -0.92 0.32
C GLU A 20 7.01 -1.40 -1.13
N TYR A 21 7.38 -2.67 -1.35
CA TYR A 21 7.52 -3.22 -2.69
C TYR A 21 6.20 -3.48 -3.42
N HIS A 22 5.07 -3.47 -2.71
CA HIS A 22 3.73 -3.50 -3.32
C HIS A 22 3.28 -2.11 -3.76
N VAL A 23 3.96 -1.03 -3.35
CA VAL A 23 3.61 0.34 -3.75
C VAL A 23 3.87 0.53 -5.24
N LEU A 24 2.84 0.96 -5.96
CA LEU A 24 2.95 1.38 -7.35
C LEU A 24 3.25 2.88 -7.44
N ILE A 25 2.59 3.69 -6.62
CA ILE A 25 2.77 5.14 -6.59
C ILE A 25 2.32 5.75 -5.26
N GLU A 26 3.03 6.78 -4.81
CA GLU A 26 2.65 7.68 -3.72
C GLU A 26 2.30 9.06 -4.29
N PHE A 27 1.28 9.70 -3.75
CA PHE A 27 0.81 11.00 -4.19
C PHE A 27 0.30 11.83 -3.02
N GLU A 28 0.44 13.14 -3.14
CA GLU A 28 -0.14 14.07 -2.17
C GLU A 28 -1.64 14.22 -2.43
N THR A 29 -2.45 14.17 -1.37
CA THR A 29 -3.90 14.40 -1.42
C THR A 29 -4.22 15.86 -1.15
N GLU A 30 -5.41 16.30 -1.58
CA GLU A 30 -5.88 17.67 -1.36
C GLU A 30 -6.00 18.04 0.12
N ASP A 31 -6.20 17.04 0.99
CA ASP A 31 -6.23 17.18 2.45
C ASP A 31 -4.83 17.32 3.08
N GLY A 32 -3.76 17.29 2.28
CA GLY A 32 -2.37 17.37 2.73
C GLY A 32 -1.81 16.05 3.28
N GLY A 33 -2.51 14.94 3.06
CA GLY A 33 -2.01 13.59 3.38
C GLY A 33 -1.30 12.93 2.21
N THR A 34 -0.74 11.74 2.43
CA THR A 34 -0.12 10.94 1.35
C THR A 34 -1.03 9.76 1.00
N GLY A 35 -1.59 9.78 -0.19
CA GLY A 35 -2.27 8.64 -0.79
C GLY A 35 -1.27 7.68 -1.41
N VAL A 36 -1.54 6.39 -1.33
CA VAL A 36 -0.69 5.34 -1.90
C VAL A 36 -1.58 4.40 -2.69
N PHE A 37 -1.17 4.07 -3.91
CA PHE A 37 -1.73 2.94 -4.64
C PHE A 37 -0.76 1.76 -4.53
N ALA A 38 -1.28 0.63 -4.08
CA ALA A 38 -0.52 -0.60 -3.92
C ALA A 38 -1.22 -1.75 -4.66
N ASP A 39 -0.41 -2.63 -5.23
CA ASP A 39 -0.86 -3.87 -5.85
C ASP A 39 -1.06 -4.95 -4.78
N CYS A 40 -2.29 -5.43 -4.60
CA CYS A 40 -2.60 -6.45 -3.61
C CYS A 40 -2.53 -7.85 -4.25
N PRO A 41 -1.63 -8.73 -3.80
CA PRO A 41 -1.44 -10.05 -4.41
C PRO A 41 -2.57 -11.04 -4.13
N GLU A 42 -3.35 -10.84 -3.05
CA GLU A 42 -4.49 -11.71 -2.73
C GLU A 42 -5.74 -11.30 -3.49
N CYS A 43 -5.97 -10.00 -3.65
CA CYS A 43 -7.11 -9.48 -4.39
C CYS A 43 -6.88 -9.52 -5.91
N ASP A 44 -5.62 -9.59 -6.35
CA ASP A 44 -5.19 -9.37 -7.74
C ASP A 44 -5.73 -8.02 -8.26
N ASP A 45 -5.69 -6.99 -7.40
CA ASP A 45 -6.30 -5.68 -7.65
C ASP A 45 -5.49 -4.54 -7.03
N VAL A 46 -5.68 -3.32 -7.55
CA VAL A 46 -4.96 -2.12 -7.07
C VAL A 46 -5.79 -1.42 -6.02
N VAL A 47 -5.26 -1.39 -4.80
CA VAL A 47 -5.95 -0.79 -3.65
C VAL A 47 -5.35 0.55 -3.28
N ARG A 48 -6.21 1.44 -2.76
CA ARG A 48 -5.80 2.74 -2.23
C ARG A 48 -5.60 2.66 -0.72
N LEU A 49 -4.43 3.07 -0.27
CA LEU A 49 -4.08 3.29 1.12
C LEU A 49 -3.89 4.80 1.36
N ASN A 50 -4.01 5.21 2.62
CA ASN A 50 -3.68 6.57 3.03
C ASN A 50 -2.71 6.49 4.21
N ARG A 51 -1.58 7.18 4.09
CA ARG A 51 -0.51 7.24 5.09
C ARG A 51 -0.59 8.53 5.91
#